data_AF-A0A8S1ZPQ3-F1
#
_entry.id   AF-A0A8S1ZPQ3-F1
#
_cell.length_a   1.000
_cell.length_b   1.000
_cell.length_c   1.000
_cell.angle_alpha   90.00
_cell.angle_beta   90.00
_cell.angle_gamma   90.00
#
_symmetry.space_group_name_H-M   'P 1'
#
loop_
_entity.id
_entity.type
_entity.pdbx_description
1 polymer ?
#
loop_
_entity_poly.entity_id
_entity_poly.type
_entity_poly.pdbx_seq_one_letter_code
_entity_poly.pdbx_strand_id
1 'polypeptide(L)'
;MEQFNSDEVSYLDDKSIRATKNDSDFSDSDFEDDFETKMETDTSAQEARNGKDIQGIQWEGFKYTRDEFRETRLIQYENFVNILTPSSREKLDKEHRKVEKGKNFYEFQFNTRLVTSTIVHFQLRNLVWATSKHDVYLMQNYSLMHWSSLLQRGKEVVNVARSVTPTQKLPGLFSEPLSRVQVSSMAVKENLILLGGFNGELLCKCVNQPGVAFCTRLSTEDNAITNTVDIYRSPSGSLRLITANNDCKIRVFDAQSFTRVSEFAFDWSVNNTSVNPDGKLLAVLGDSTECLISDSHSGKVISSLKGHKDYSFASAWHPNGLILATGNQDTTCRLWDIRNPSESFAVLKGNMGAIRGLKFTPEGRFLAMAEPADFVHIFDTQSGFLQSQEIDLFGEIAGISFSPDTEALYVGVADRTYGSLMEYKRRKDNHYMDSFF
;
A
#
# COMPACT_ATOMS: atom_id res chain seq x y z
N MET A 1 -31.28 1.69 -18.52
CA MET A 1 -31.23 0.80 -19.71
C MET A 1 -30.76 1.66 -20.86
N GLU A 2 -29.45 1.80 -20.97
CA GLU A 2 -28.73 2.32 -22.13
C GLU A 2 -27.34 1.68 -22.02
N GLN A 3 -27.02 0.85 -23.00
CA GLN A 3 -25.79 0.07 -23.12
C GLN A 3 -24.62 1.02 -23.40
N PHE A 4 -23.55 0.91 -22.63
CA PHE A 4 -22.25 1.43 -23.03
C PHE A 4 -21.43 0.28 -23.62
N ASN A 5 -21.05 0.45 -24.88
CA ASN A 5 -20.12 -0.40 -25.61
C ASN A 5 -18.77 -0.42 -24.91
N SER A 6 -18.38 -1.61 -24.47
CA SER A 6 -16.99 -2.03 -24.32
C SER A 6 -16.41 -2.20 -25.72
N ASP A 7 -15.38 -1.44 -26.08
CA ASP A 7 -14.29 -1.88 -26.94
C ASP A 7 -13.17 -0.82 -26.97
N GLU A 8 -11.94 -1.31 -27.10
CA GLU A 8 -10.63 -0.62 -27.20
C GLU A 8 -9.92 -0.23 -25.90
N VAL A 9 -9.42 -1.24 -25.18
CA VAL A 9 -8.08 -1.17 -24.59
C VAL A 9 -7.25 -2.29 -25.22
N SER A 10 -6.62 -1.99 -26.36
CA SER A 10 -5.73 -2.91 -27.05
C SER A 10 -4.32 -2.83 -26.47
N TYR A 11 -3.84 -3.99 -26.03
CA TYR A 11 -2.47 -4.26 -25.64
C TYR A 11 -1.54 -4.02 -26.84
N LEU A 12 -0.56 -3.13 -26.69
CA LEU A 12 0.54 -2.99 -27.65
C LEU A 12 1.64 -3.99 -27.29
N ASP A 13 1.62 -5.11 -28.01
CA ASP A 13 2.76 -6.00 -28.17
C ASP A 13 3.60 -5.54 -29.37
N ASP A 14 4.91 -5.69 -29.21
CA ASP A 14 5.98 -5.15 -30.04
C ASP A 14 6.14 -5.88 -31.40
N LYS A 15 6.72 -5.17 -32.37
CA LYS A 15 7.15 -5.55 -33.75
C LYS A 15 6.13 -5.43 -34.90
N SER A 16 6.28 -4.36 -35.69
CA SER A 16 6.87 -4.44 -37.05
C SER A 16 6.72 -3.13 -37.83
N ILE A 17 7.79 -2.37 -38.02
CA ILE A 17 7.87 -1.42 -39.15
C ILE A 17 9.27 -1.54 -39.77
N ARG A 18 9.34 -2.16 -40.95
CA ARG A 18 10.51 -2.14 -41.83
C ARG A 18 10.29 -1.09 -42.92
N ALA A 19 11.05 -0.01 -42.80
CA ALA A 19 11.74 0.78 -43.82
C ALA A 19 11.05 1.12 -45.17
N THR A 20 10.97 2.42 -45.43
CA THR A 20 11.60 3.02 -46.62
C THR A 20 12.30 4.35 -46.28
N LYS A 21 13.55 4.43 -46.75
CA LYS A 21 14.62 5.42 -46.57
C LYS A 21 14.32 6.82 -47.14
N ASN A 22 14.92 7.85 -46.51
CA ASN A 22 16.05 8.60 -47.10
C ASN A 22 16.70 9.56 -46.07
N ASP A 23 17.98 9.29 -45.79
CA ASP A 23 19.17 10.15 -45.54
C ASP A 23 19.01 11.44 -44.70
N SER A 24 19.83 11.73 -43.68
CA SER A 24 21.28 11.60 -43.58
C SER A 24 21.78 11.88 -42.15
N ASP A 25 22.83 11.15 -41.75
CA ASP A 25 23.89 11.45 -40.78
C ASP A 25 23.54 12.04 -39.40
N PHE A 26 23.61 11.21 -38.35
CA PHE A 26 24.50 11.43 -37.20
C PHE A 26 24.75 10.08 -36.49
N SER A 27 26.01 9.88 -36.09
CA SER A 27 26.66 8.61 -35.76
C SER A 27 26.10 7.86 -34.55
N ASP A 28 25.80 6.58 -34.75
CA ASP A 28 25.81 5.56 -33.70
C ASP A 28 27.26 5.33 -33.24
N SER A 29 27.53 5.63 -31.97
CA SER A 29 28.69 5.09 -31.27
C SER A 29 28.17 4.19 -30.16
N ASP A 30 28.43 2.90 -30.34
CA ASP A 30 28.28 1.84 -29.36
C ASP A 30 28.82 2.26 -27.99
N PHE A 31 27.94 2.31 -26.99
CA PHE A 31 28.32 2.21 -25.59
C PHE A 31 27.90 0.82 -25.10
N GLU A 32 28.66 -0.20 -25.51
CA GLU A 32 28.90 -1.32 -24.62
C GLU A 32 29.86 -0.81 -23.54
N ASP A 33 29.32 -0.53 -22.36
CA ASP A 33 30.14 -0.26 -21.18
C ASP A 33 29.92 -1.40 -20.17
N ASP A 34 30.88 -2.32 -20.20
CA ASP A 34 31.22 -3.24 -19.12
C ASP A 34 31.44 -2.42 -17.82
N PHE A 35 30.38 -2.23 -17.05
CA PHE A 35 30.50 -1.86 -15.65
C PHE A 35 30.08 -3.04 -14.77
N GLU A 36 31.06 -3.90 -14.46
CA GLU A 36 31.14 -4.49 -13.11
C GLU A 36 31.30 -3.34 -12.09
N THR A 37 30.23 -2.60 -11.84
CA THR A 37 30.18 -1.57 -10.79
C THR A 37 29.92 -2.29 -9.48
N LYS A 38 30.89 -2.21 -8.57
CA LYS A 38 30.71 -2.58 -7.16
C LYS A 38 29.44 -1.92 -6.63
N MET A 39 28.42 -2.72 -6.47
CA MET A 39 27.10 -2.32 -6.02
C MET A 39 27.21 -1.99 -4.51
N GLU A 40 27.56 -0.75 -4.16
CA GLU A 40 27.33 -0.23 -2.80
C GLU A 40 25.82 0.05 -2.69
N THR A 41 25.07 -1.01 -2.35
CA THR A 41 23.61 -1.07 -2.50
C THR A 41 22.83 -0.48 -1.34
N ASP A 42 23.40 -0.51 -0.14
CA ASP A 42 22.66 -0.26 1.09
C ASP A 42 23.19 1.02 1.78
N THR A 43 22.33 1.63 2.59
CA THR A 43 22.67 2.82 3.38
C THR A 43 22.34 2.58 4.84
N SER A 44 23.35 2.69 5.71
CA SER A 44 23.17 2.65 7.16
C SER A 44 22.84 4.03 7.74
N ALA A 45 22.24 4.06 8.94
CA ALA A 45 22.02 5.30 9.68
C ALA A 45 23.31 6.09 9.92
N GLN A 46 24.45 5.42 10.10
CA GLN A 46 25.72 6.12 10.32
C GLN A 46 26.20 6.84 9.07
N GLU A 47 26.12 6.19 7.91
CA GLU A 47 26.45 6.84 6.64
C GLU A 47 25.49 7.99 6.33
N ALA A 48 24.19 7.79 6.57
CA ALA A 48 23.19 8.84 6.38
C ALA A 48 23.48 10.07 7.25
N ARG A 49 23.82 9.87 8.54
CA ARG A 49 24.24 10.96 9.43
C ARG A 49 25.55 11.63 9.00
N ASN A 50 26.39 10.92 8.25
CA ASN A 50 27.61 11.46 7.66
C ASN A 50 27.36 12.17 6.31
N GLY A 51 26.11 12.30 5.86
CA GLY A 51 25.72 13.02 4.65
C GLY A 51 25.40 12.16 3.44
N LYS A 52 25.51 10.82 3.52
CA LYS A 52 25.06 9.93 2.44
C LYS A 52 23.54 10.01 2.29
N ASP A 53 23.03 10.08 1.07
CA ASP A 53 21.60 10.02 0.82
C ASP A 53 21.00 8.70 1.36
N ILE A 54 19.82 8.76 2.00
CA ILE A 54 19.19 7.59 2.63
C ILE A 54 18.84 6.46 1.65
N GLN A 55 18.67 6.77 0.36
CA GLN A 55 18.49 5.80 -0.72
C GLN A 55 19.80 5.44 -1.44
N GLY A 56 20.91 6.06 -1.03
CA GLY A 56 22.22 5.88 -1.63
C GLY A 56 22.36 6.55 -2.99
N ILE A 57 21.55 7.57 -3.28
CA ILE A 57 21.64 8.34 -4.52
C ILE A 57 22.87 9.25 -4.46
N GLN A 58 23.75 9.12 -5.44
CA GLN A 58 24.98 9.94 -5.56
C GLN A 58 24.66 11.23 -6.31
N TRP A 59 24.24 12.25 -5.57
CA TRP A 59 23.84 13.54 -6.15
C TRP A 59 25.01 14.28 -6.80
N GLU A 60 26.25 14.03 -6.38
CA GLU A 60 27.45 14.66 -6.93
C GLU A 60 27.70 14.31 -8.41
N GLY A 61 27.13 13.19 -8.89
CA GLY A 61 27.21 12.78 -10.29
C GLY A 61 26.23 13.50 -11.21
N PHE A 62 25.25 14.23 -10.67
CA PHE A 62 24.21 14.91 -11.45
C PHE A 62 24.51 16.40 -11.62
N LYS A 63 23.92 16.99 -12.67
CA LYS A 63 23.99 18.44 -12.93
C LYS A 63 23.04 19.26 -12.04
N TYR A 64 22.25 18.59 -11.23
CA TYR A 64 21.23 19.18 -10.37
C TYR A 64 21.36 18.59 -8.97
N THR A 65 20.98 19.38 -7.98
CA THR A 65 20.89 18.99 -6.58
C THR A 65 19.65 18.12 -6.35
N ARG A 66 19.61 17.46 -5.18
CA ARG A 66 18.43 16.73 -4.71
C ARG A 66 17.17 17.60 -4.70
N ASP A 67 17.29 18.85 -4.27
CA ASP A 67 16.16 19.77 -4.12
C ASP A 67 15.65 20.24 -5.50
N GLU A 68 16.54 20.56 -6.43
CA GLU A 68 16.16 20.89 -7.82
C GLU A 68 15.47 19.71 -8.51
N PHE A 69 15.95 18.49 -8.28
CA PHE A 69 15.28 17.28 -8.77
C PHE A 69 13.90 17.09 -8.15
N ARG A 70 13.75 17.32 -6.85
CA ARG A 70 12.47 17.28 -6.12
C ARG A 70 11.47 18.30 -6.65
N GLU A 71 11.89 19.54 -6.91
CA GLU A 71 11.04 20.57 -7.51
C GLU A 71 10.56 20.17 -8.91
N THR A 72 11.49 19.69 -9.74
CA THR A 72 11.20 19.18 -11.08
C THR A 72 10.19 18.03 -11.01
N ARG A 73 10.40 17.11 -10.07
CA ARG A 73 9.53 15.95 -9.84
C ARG A 73 8.11 16.37 -9.44
N LEU A 74 7.95 17.37 -8.59
CA LEU A 74 6.62 17.91 -8.22
C LEU A 74 5.90 18.58 -9.40
N ILE A 75 6.63 19.26 -10.29
CA ILE A 75 6.06 19.91 -11.48
C ILE A 75 5.64 18.89 -12.53
N GLN A 76 6.44 17.84 -12.73
CA GLN A 76 6.23 16.83 -13.77
C GLN A 76 5.30 15.70 -13.35
N TYR A 77 4.97 15.57 -12.06
CA TYR A 77 4.10 14.48 -11.60
C TYR A 77 2.65 14.72 -12.03
N GLU A 78 2.15 13.85 -12.91
CA GLU A 78 0.77 13.88 -13.36
C GLU A 78 -0.13 13.02 -12.45
N ASN A 79 -1.16 13.65 -11.90
CA ASN A 79 -2.16 12.96 -11.10
C ASN A 79 -3.29 12.44 -11.99
N PHE A 80 -3.68 11.19 -11.76
CA PHE A 80 -4.96 10.71 -12.27
C PHE A 80 -6.11 11.49 -11.63
N VAL A 81 -7.14 11.79 -12.41
CA VAL A 81 -8.36 12.44 -11.96
C VAL A 81 -9.52 11.73 -12.63
N ASN A 82 -10.48 11.23 -11.85
CA ASN A 82 -11.64 10.55 -12.43
C ASN A 82 -12.80 11.53 -12.56
N ILE A 83 -13.12 12.23 -11.47
CA ILE A 83 -14.31 13.08 -11.37
C ILE A 83 -14.06 14.41 -10.65
N LEU A 84 -12.86 14.63 -10.11
CA LEU A 84 -12.49 15.90 -9.47
C LEU A 84 -12.50 17.06 -10.48
N THR A 85 -13.26 18.11 -10.18
CA THR A 85 -13.31 19.34 -11.00
C THR A 85 -12.40 20.44 -10.44
N PRO A 86 -11.92 21.41 -11.26
CA PRO A 86 -11.10 22.53 -10.79
C PRO A 86 -11.76 23.33 -9.65
N SER A 87 -13.06 23.62 -9.74
CA SER A 87 -13.78 24.31 -8.67
C SER A 87 -13.83 23.50 -7.37
N SER A 88 -13.90 22.17 -7.46
CA SER A 88 -13.85 21.30 -6.28
C SER A 88 -12.45 21.29 -5.66
N ARG A 89 -11.40 21.34 -6.49
CA ARG A 89 -10.01 21.46 -6.03
C ARG A 89 -9.79 22.72 -5.20
N GLU A 90 -10.25 23.87 -5.69
CA GLU A 90 -10.16 25.15 -4.97
C GLU A 90 -10.87 25.14 -3.61
N LYS A 91 -11.97 24.38 -3.49
CA LYS A 91 -12.67 24.19 -2.21
C LYS A 91 -11.87 23.29 -1.26
N LEU A 92 -11.35 22.17 -1.75
CA LEU A 92 -10.49 21.27 -0.97
C LEU A 92 -9.25 21.99 -0.42
N ASP A 93 -8.64 22.86 -1.21
CA ASP A 93 -7.48 23.64 -0.80
C ASP A 93 -7.79 24.62 0.36
N LYS A 94 -9.07 24.86 0.68
CA LYS A 94 -9.49 25.68 1.83
C LYS A 94 -9.92 24.84 3.04
N GLU A 95 -10.21 23.56 2.84
CA GLU A 95 -10.69 22.64 3.89
C GLU A 95 -9.55 22.00 4.70
N HIS A 96 -8.31 22.06 4.20
CA HIS A 96 -7.22 21.32 4.82
C HIS A 96 -6.83 21.90 6.20
N ARG A 97 -6.51 20.99 7.12
CA ARG A 97 -5.97 21.31 8.43
C ARG A 97 -4.58 21.92 8.27
N LYS A 98 -4.27 22.94 9.06
CA LYS A 98 -2.91 23.47 9.17
C LYS A 98 -2.11 22.55 10.08
N VAL A 99 -1.01 22.02 9.57
CA VAL A 99 -0.17 21.04 10.26
C VAL A 99 1.23 21.62 10.44
N GLU A 100 1.74 21.55 11.66
CA GLU A 100 3.13 21.83 11.99
C GLU A 100 4.02 20.70 11.46
N LYS A 101 4.69 20.94 10.34
CA LYS A 101 5.66 20.02 9.73
C LYS A 101 7.01 20.04 10.47
N GLY A 102 7.86 19.05 10.20
CA GLY A 102 9.24 19.02 10.67
C GLY A 102 9.45 18.30 12.01
N LYS A 103 8.43 17.61 12.53
CA LYS A 103 8.64 16.66 13.63
C LYS A 103 9.41 15.45 13.15
N ASN A 104 9.99 14.72 14.09
CA ASN A 104 10.73 13.49 13.83
C ASN A 104 10.29 12.44 14.85
N PHE A 105 9.30 11.64 14.48
CA PHE A 105 8.72 10.57 15.29
C PHE A 105 9.42 9.22 15.04
N TYR A 106 9.93 9.01 13.82
CA TYR A 106 10.62 7.81 13.37
C TYR A 106 11.93 8.19 12.66
N GLU A 107 13.05 7.73 13.18
CA GLU A 107 14.39 8.03 12.66
C GLU A 107 14.87 6.92 11.73
N PHE A 108 15.42 7.30 10.57
CA PHE A 108 16.02 6.39 9.61
C PHE A 108 17.08 5.49 10.26
N GLN A 109 17.01 4.18 9.98
CA GLN A 109 17.96 3.19 10.49
C GLN A 109 18.77 2.53 9.38
N PHE A 110 18.10 2.12 8.31
CA PHE A 110 18.71 1.32 7.28
C PHE A 110 17.90 1.39 5.99
N ASN A 111 18.57 1.30 4.86
CA ASN A 111 17.95 1.06 3.56
C ASN A 111 18.67 -0.09 2.88
N THR A 112 17.93 -1.11 2.46
CA THR A 112 18.48 -2.20 1.64
C THR A 112 17.94 -2.18 0.23
N ARG A 113 18.82 -2.33 -0.76
CA ARG A 113 18.43 -2.57 -2.16
C ARG A 113 18.51 -4.04 -2.57
N LEU A 114 18.81 -4.94 -1.63
CA LEU A 114 18.79 -6.39 -1.86
C LEU A 114 17.37 -6.95 -2.09
N VAL A 115 16.36 -6.27 -1.53
CA VAL A 115 14.95 -6.63 -1.72
C VAL A 115 14.23 -5.44 -2.32
N THR A 116 13.73 -5.63 -3.55
CA THR A 116 13.04 -4.58 -4.31
C THR A 116 11.61 -5.02 -4.57
N SER A 117 10.62 -4.16 -4.30
CA SER A 117 9.26 -4.42 -4.75
C SER A 117 9.19 -4.12 -6.25
N THR A 118 8.69 -5.06 -7.05
CA THR A 118 8.77 -4.92 -8.53
C THR A 118 7.42 -4.92 -9.23
N ILE A 119 6.32 -5.15 -8.50
CA ILE A 119 4.98 -5.09 -9.08
C ILE A 119 4.39 -3.72 -8.76
N VAL A 120 4.10 -2.95 -9.82
CA VAL A 120 3.48 -1.63 -9.73
C VAL A 120 2.21 -1.62 -10.58
N HIS A 121 1.11 -1.23 -9.95
CA HIS A 121 -0.14 -0.83 -10.60
C HIS A 121 -0.73 0.30 -9.76
N PHE A 122 -1.35 1.27 -10.40
CA PHE A 122 -1.79 2.51 -9.76
C PHE A 122 -2.86 2.29 -8.67
N GLN A 123 -3.51 1.12 -8.66
CA GLN A 123 -4.47 0.67 -7.64
C GLN A 123 -3.85 -0.19 -6.52
N LEU A 124 -2.55 -0.52 -6.56
CA LEU A 124 -1.92 -1.43 -5.58
C LEU A 124 -1.95 -0.90 -4.17
N ARG A 125 -2.15 -1.83 -3.22
CA ARG A 125 -2.23 -1.49 -1.81
C ARG A 125 -1.55 -2.53 -0.96
N ASN A 126 -0.37 -2.14 -0.52
CA ASN A 126 0.35 -2.71 0.59
C ASN A 126 0.97 -4.09 0.32
N LEU A 127 2.16 -4.05 -0.27
CA LEU A 127 3.03 -5.21 -0.49
C LEU A 127 4.15 -5.33 0.55
N VAL A 128 4.01 -4.65 1.70
CA VAL A 128 4.96 -4.70 2.83
C VAL A 128 4.19 -4.95 4.11
N TRP A 129 4.70 -5.88 4.94
CA TRP A 129 4.05 -6.22 6.20
C TRP A 129 5.04 -6.66 7.28
N ALA A 130 5.17 -5.86 8.33
CA ALA A 130 5.95 -6.18 9.52
C ALA A 130 5.13 -7.06 10.48
N THR A 131 5.74 -8.16 10.93
CA THR A 131 5.15 -9.08 11.94
C THR A 131 5.86 -9.00 13.27
N SER A 132 7.05 -8.41 13.30
CA SER A 132 7.77 -8.00 14.49
C SER A 132 8.54 -6.72 14.16
N LYS A 133 9.27 -6.18 15.13
CA LYS A 133 10.26 -5.13 14.88
C LYS A 133 11.31 -5.54 13.85
N HIS A 134 11.60 -6.83 13.71
CA HIS A 134 12.71 -7.36 12.93
C HIS A 134 12.32 -8.26 11.76
N ASP A 135 11.03 -8.59 11.63
CA ASP A 135 10.54 -9.54 10.64
C ASP A 135 9.52 -8.87 9.72
N VAL A 136 9.88 -8.75 8.45
CA VAL A 136 9.07 -8.07 7.43
C VAL A 136 8.85 -8.99 6.24
N TYR A 137 7.63 -9.01 5.74
CA TYR A 137 7.28 -9.68 4.50
C TYR A 137 7.09 -8.65 3.40
N LEU A 138 7.63 -8.92 2.22
CA LEU A 138 7.45 -8.06 1.07
C LEU A 138 7.49 -8.84 -0.25
N MET A 139 6.79 -8.36 -1.25
CA MET A 139 6.88 -8.93 -2.60
C MET A 139 8.14 -8.43 -3.30
N GLN A 140 8.85 -9.35 -3.95
CA GLN A 140 9.95 -9.09 -4.88
C GLN A 140 9.73 -9.98 -6.10
N ASN A 141 9.41 -9.39 -7.24
CA ASN A 141 8.96 -10.15 -8.43
C ASN A 141 7.77 -11.04 -8.08
N TYR A 142 7.88 -12.31 -8.43
CA TYR A 142 6.88 -13.33 -8.12
C TYR A 142 7.15 -14.02 -6.77
N SER A 143 8.05 -13.48 -5.96
CA SER A 143 8.49 -14.09 -4.71
C SER A 143 8.02 -13.26 -3.53
N LEU A 144 7.31 -13.91 -2.62
CA LEU A 144 7.11 -13.37 -1.29
C LEU A 144 8.40 -13.62 -0.49
N MET A 145 9.04 -12.54 -0.06
CA MET A 145 10.27 -12.57 0.72
C MET A 145 9.96 -12.29 2.19
N HIS A 146 10.63 -13.00 3.08
CA HIS A 146 10.79 -12.64 4.49
C HIS A 146 12.16 -11.99 4.64
N TRP A 147 12.19 -10.75 5.12
CA TRP A 147 13.38 -10.00 5.45
C TRP A 147 13.54 -9.93 6.97
N SER A 148 14.71 -10.35 7.45
CA SER A 148 15.13 -10.15 8.83
C SER A 148 15.98 -8.87 8.91
N SER A 149 15.48 -7.82 9.56
CA SER A 149 16.25 -6.60 9.76
C SER A 149 17.43 -6.78 10.71
N LEU A 150 17.30 -7.70 11.68
CA LEU A 150 18.36 -8.04 12.60
C LEU A 150 19.55 -8.73 11.91
N LEU A 151 19.26 -9.68 11.01
CA LEU A 151 20.28 -10.43 10.27
C LEU A 151 20.66 -9.81 8.93
N GLN A 152 19.92 -8.76 8.52
CA GLN A 152 19.99 -8.15 7.20
C GLN A 152 19.98 -9.18 6.07
N ARG A 153 19.03 -10.12 6.15
CA ARG A 153 18.95 -11.25 5.23
C ARG A 153 17.52 -11.53 4.80
N GLY A 154 17.34 -11.72 3.50
CA GLY A 154 16.11 -12.19 2.88
C GLY A 154 16.06 -13.71 2.73
N LYS A 155 14.85 -14.27 2.84
CA LYS A 155 14.53 -15.66 2.51
C LYS A 155 13.23 -15.72 1.72
N GLU A 156 13.21 -16.45 0.62
CA GLU A 156 11.99 -16.71 -0.14
C GLU A 156 11.04 -17.60 0.68
N VAL A 157 9.77 -17.16 0.78
CA VAL A 157 8.70 -17.83 1.52
C VAL A 157 7.77 -18.58 0.57
N VAL A 158 7.40 -17.94 -0.54
CA VAL A 158 6.58 -18.51 -1.62
C VAL A 158 7.01 -17.90 -2.95
N ASN A 159 7.14 -18.73 -3.97
CA ASN A 159 7.28 -18.28 -5.35
C ASN A 159 5.99 -18.60 -6.13
N VAL A 160 5.31 -17.56 -6.61
CA VAL A 160 4.05 -17.65 -7.35
C VAL A 160 4.21 -17.54 -8.87
N ALA A 161 5.45 -17.57 -9.39
CA ALA A 161 5.72 -17.59 -10.83
C ALA A 161 5.33 -18.93 -11.45
N ARG A 162 5.53 -20.01 -10.70
CA ARG A 162 5.22 -21.38 -11.10
C ARG A 162 3.82 -21.78 -10.64
N SER A 163 3.39 -22.96 -11.07
CA SER A 163 2.13 -23.52 -10.57
C SER A 163 2.23 -23.75 -9.06
N VAL A 164 1.32 -23.13 -8.32
CA VAL A 164 1.10 -23.30 -6.90
C VAL A 164 -0.08 -24.25 -6.74
N THR A 165 0.18 -25.44 -6.22
CA THR A 165 -0.87 -26.41 -5.90
C THR A 165 -1.18 -26.34 -4.40
N PRO A 166 -2.45 -26.21 -4.01
CA PRO A 166 -2.84 -26.16 -2.61
C PRO A 166 -2.53 -27.49 -1.91
N THR A 167 -1.99 -27.41 -0.71
CA THR A 167 -1.60 -28.58 0.08
C THR A 167 -2.74 -29.14 0.92
N GLN A 168 -3.69 -28.29 1.34
CA GLN A 168 -4.79 -28.69 2.21
C GLN A 168 -5.99 -29.18 1.39
N LYS A 169 -6.50 -30.36 1.74
CA LYS A 169 -7.70 -30.94 1.16
C LYS A 169 -8.72 -31.16 2.26
N LEU A 170 -9.67 -30.23 2.39
CA LEU A 170 -10.79 -30.35 3.32
C LEU A 170 -12.08 -30.68 2.56
N PRO A 171 -13.03 -31.44 3.16
CA PRO A 171 -14.35 -31.65 2.57
C PRO A 171 -15.06 -30.31 2.31
N GLY A 172 -15.53 -30.08 1.08
CA GLY A 172 -16.22 -28.85 0.69
C GLY A 172 -15.30 -27.65 0.41
N LEU A 173 -13.97 -27.83 0.49
CA LEU A 173 -13.01 -26.81 0.10
C LEU A 173 -12.83 -26.82 -1.42
N PHE A 174 -13.30 -25.76 -2.08
CA PHE A 174 -13.02 -25.52 -3.49
C PHE A 174 -11.70 -24.77 -3.61
N SER A 175 -10.65 -25.50 -3.96
CA SER A 175 -9.32 -24.95 -4.20
C SER A 175 -8.81 -25.44 -5.55
N GLU A 176 -8.15 -24.56 -6.28
CA GLU A 176 -7.62 -24.83 -7.61
C GLU A 176 -6.16 -24.39 -7.70
N PRO A 177 -5.33 -25.07 -8.49
CA PRO A 177 -3.96 -24.64 -8.70
C PRO A 177 -3.95 -23.30 -9.44
N LEU A 178 -3.06 -22.40 -9.01
CA LEU A 178 -2.84 -21.12 -9.67
C LEU A 178 -1.43 -21.10 -10.27
N SER A 179 -1.17 -20.23 -11.24
CA SER A 179 0.17 -20.08 -11.82
C SER A 179 0.38 -18.65 -12.30
N ARG A 180 1.62 -18.16 -12.20
CA ARG A 180 2.00 -16.80 -12.64
C ARG A 180 1.12 -15.73 -12.00
N VAL A 181 0.88 -15.85 -10.70
CA VAL A 181 0.04 -14.90 -9.97
C VAL A 181 0.83 -13.60 -9.81
N GLN A 182 0.36 -12.53 -10.41
CA GLN A 182 0.83 -11.19 -10.11
C GLN A 182 0.12 -10.74 -8.84
N VAL A 183 0.87 -10.56 -7.74
CA VAL A 183 0.29 -10.21 -6.43
C VAL A 183 -0.03 -8.71 -6.39
N SER A 184 -1.26 -8.36 -6.03
CA SER A 184 -1.77 -6.99 -5.94
C SER A 184 -1.95 -6.48 -4.50
N SER A 185 -2.15 -7.38 -3.54
CA SER A 185 -2.35 -7.02 -2.14
C SER A 185 -1.89 -8.14 -1.21
N MET A 186 -1.50 -7.78 0.01
CA MET A 186 -1.04 -8.73 1.01
C MET A 186 -1.52 -8.35 2.41
N ALA A 187 -1.79 -9.39 3.21
CA ALA A 187 -1.94 -9.28 4.65
C ALA A 187 -1.24 -10.42 5.38
N VAL A 188 -0.62 -10.12 6.51
CA VAL A 188 -0.01 -11.13 7.39
C VAL A 188 -0.54 -10.95 8.81
N LYS A 189 -1.10 -11.99 9.40
CA LYS A 189 -1.61 -11.93 10.76
C LYS A 189 -1.55 -13.29 11.41
N GLU A 190 -1.08 -13.32 12.65
CA GLU A 190 -0.87 -14.54 13.40
C GLU A 190 0.01 -15.51 12.59
N ASN A 191 -0.53 -16.66 12.17
CA ASN A 191 0.18 -17.67 11.39
C ASN A 191 -0.19 -17.65 9.89
N LEU A 192 -0.96 -16.68 9.43
CA LEU A 192 -1.50 -16.64 8.08
C LEU A 192 -0.89 -15.50 7.26
N ILE A 193 -0.49 -15.85 6.04
CA ILE A 193 -0.15 -14.93 4.97
C ILE A 193 -1.26 -15.05 3.92
N LEU A 194 -1.86 -13.94 3.55
CA LEU A 194 -2.91 -13.83 2.55
C LEU A 194 -2.40 -12.95 1.41
N LEU A 195 -2.53 -13.44 0.18
CA LEU A 195 -2.13 -12.74 -1.04
C LEU A 195 -3.32 -12.64 -1.99
N GLY A 196 -3.62 -11.44 -2.45
CA GLY A 196 -4.56 -11.18 -3.55
C GLY A 196 -3.81 -11.00 -4.87
N GLY A 197 -4.37 -11.49 -5.97
CA GLY A 197 -3.80 -11.35 -7.31
C GLY A 197 -4.60 -10.45 -8.24
N PHE A 198 -3.93 -10.01 -9.32
CA PHE A 198 -4.48 -9.12 -10.35
C PHE A 198 -5.64 -9.73 -11.15
N ASN A 199 -5.74 -11.05 -11.28
CA ASN A 199 -6.80 -11.69 -12.04
C ASN A 199 -7.84 -12.31 -11.12
N GLY A 200 -8.06 -11.69 -9.94
CA GLY A 200 -9.00 -12.17 -8.93
C GLY A 200 -8.52 -13.39 -8.16
N GLU A 201 -7.21 -13.65 -8.12
CA GLU A 201 -6.67 -14.76 -7.34
C GLU A 201 -6.63 -14.48 -5.84
N LEU A 202 -6.78 -15.53 -5.03
CA LEU A 202 -6.57 -15.53 -3.59
C LEU A 202 -5.67 -16.70 -3.21
N LEU A 203 -4.62 -16.44 -2.42
CA LEU A 203 -3.75 -17.46 -1.87
C LEU A 203 -3.59 -17.26 -0.36
N CYS A 204 -3.64 -18.36 0.38
CA CYS A 204 -3.33 -18.37 1.80
C CYS A 204 -2.25 -19.39 2.13
N LYS A 205 -1.23 -18.93 2.86
CA LYS A 205 -0.14 -19.74 3.38
C LYS A 205 -0.11 -19.68 4.91
N CYS A 206 0.00 -20.85 5.53
CA CYS A 206 0.39 -20.95 6.93
C CYS A 206 1.91 -20.80 7.05
N VAL A 207 2.39 -19.86 7.87
CA VAL A 207 3.82 -19.56 8.02
C VAL A 207 4.59 -20.79 8.51
N ASN A 208 4.02 -21.52 9.47
CA ASN A 208 4.62 -22.70 10.08
C ASN A 208 4.45 -24.01 9.28
N GLN A 209 3.75 -24.01 8.14
CA GLN A 209 3.57 -25.20 7.29
C GLN A 209 4.31 -25.04 5.96
N PRO A 210 4.80 -26.11 5.33
CA PRO A 210 5.34 -26.05 3.98
C PRO A 210 4.22 -25.81 2.95
N GLY A 211 4.57 -25.16 1.83
CA GLY A 211 3.65 -24.93 0.72
C GLY A 211 2.56 -23.87 1.01
N VAL A 212 1.60 -23.81 0.10
CA VAL A 212 0.41 -22.94 0.17
C VAL A 212 -0.75 -23.79 0.68
N ALA A 213 -1.46 -23.31 1.69
CA ALA A 213 -2.54 -24.07 2.31
C ALA A 213 -3.78 -24.08 1.40
N PHE A 214 -4.13 -22.92 0.87
CA PHE A 214 -5.32 -22.70 0.06
C PHE A 214 -5.03 -21.73 -1.07
N CYS A 215 -5.60 -21.98 -2.25
CA CYS A 215 -5.66 -21.00 -3.31
C CYS A 215 -6.87 -21.21 -4.24
N THR A 216 -7.40 -20.12 -4.77
CA THR A 216 -8.54 -20.13 -5.70
C THR A 216 -8.58 -18.85 -6.52
N ARG A 217 -9.30 -18.86 -7.64
CA ARG A 217 -9.81 -17.65 -8.29
C ARG A 217 -11.17 -17.28 -7.71
N LEU A 218 -11.36 -16.00 -7.39
CA LEU A 218 -12.57 -15.45 -6.76
C LEU A 218 -13.63 -15.05 -7.79
N SER A 219 -13.19 -14.71 -9.00
CA SER A 219 -14.02 -14.25 -10.10
C SER A 219 -13.40 -14.62 -11.44
N THR A 220 -14.24 -14.94 -12.40
CA THR A 220 -13.85 -15.21 -13.80
C THR A 220 -14.07 -14.00 -14.69
N GLU A 221 -14.53 -12.87 -14.15
CA GLU A 221 -14.66 -11.63 -14.90
C GLU A 221 -13.28 -11.07 -15.28
N ASP A 222 -13.21 -10.49 -16.47
CA ASP A 222 -12.02 -9.77 -16.89
C ASP A 222 -11.78 -8.58 -15.94
N ASN A 223 -10.52 -8.36 -15.56
CA ASN A 223 -10.11 -7.28 -14.65
C ASN A 223 -10.64 -7.38 -13.19
N ALA A 224 -10.92 -8.58 -12.68
CA ALA A 224 -11.39 -8.80 -11.30
C ALA A 224 -10.31 -8.69 -10.20
N ILE A 225 -9.39 -7.72 -10.32
CA ILE A 225 -8.27 -7.46 -9.40
C ILE A 225 -8.70 -7.60 -7.93
N THR A 226 -7.92 -8.35 -7.15
CA THR A 226 -8.09 -8.41 -5.70
C THR A 226 -7.38 -7.21 -5.07
N ASN A 227 -8.09 -6.09 -5.00
CA ASN A 227 -7.56 -4.79 -4.59
C ASN A 227 -7.13 -4.74 -3.13
N THR A 228 -7.79 -5.48 -2.26
CA THR A 228 -7.45 -5.55 -0.84
C THR A 228 -7.71 -6.94 -0.31
N VAL A 229 -6.77 -7.42 0.50
CA VAL A 229 -6.95 -8.57 1.37
C VAL A 229 -6.63 -8.15 2.80
N ASP A 230 -7.37 -8.67 3.77
CA ASP A 230 -7.08 -8.46 5.20
C ASP A 230 -7.53 -9.66 6.04
N ILE A 231 -7.05 -9.71 7.28
CA ILE A 231 -7.35 -10.76 8.24
C ILE A 231 -7.86 -10.12 9.53
N TYR A 232 -9.09 -10.45 9.92
CA TYR A 232 -9.72 -9.86 11.10
C TYR A 232 -10.38 -10.91 11.99
N ARG A 233 -10.69 -10.53 13.23
CA ARG A 233 -11.50 -11.36 14.12
C ARG A 233 -12.93 -10.85 14.08
N SER A 234 -13.88 -11.74 13.80
CA SER A 234 -15.30 -11.42 13.91
C SER A 234 -15.66 -11.09 15.36
N PRO A 235 -16.84 -10.50 15.62
CA PRO A 235 -17.31 -10.26 16.99
C PRO A 235 -17.41 -11.54 17.84
N SER A 236 -17.57 -12.70 17.19
CA SER A 236 -17.54 -14.03 17.83
C SER A 236 -16.13 -14.55 18.14
N GLY A 237 -15.07 -13.81 17.79
CA GLY A 237 -13.67 -14.19 17.96
C GLY A 237 -13.09 -15.07 16.84
N SER A 238 -13.92 -15.52 15.89
CA SER A 238 -13.48 -16.35 14.76
C SER A 238 -12.58 -15.54 13.83
N LEU A 239 -11.48 -16.15 13.37
CA LEU A 239 -10.58 -15.51 12.41
C LEU A 239 -11.19 -15.59 11.00
N ARG A 240 -11.23 -14.46 10.31
CA ARG A 240 -11.83 -14.28 8.99
C ARG A 240 -10.81 -13.71 8.02
N LEU A 241 -10.88 -14.16 6.78
CA LEU A 241 -10.18 -13.56 5.64
C LEU A 241 -11.19 -12.70 4.88
N ILE A 242 -10.82 -11.49 4.51
CA ILE A 242 -11.68 -10.62 3.71
C ILE A 242 -10.95 -10.17 2.45
N THR A 243 -11.69 -10.11 1.34
CA THR A 243 -11.20 -9.58 0.07
C THR A 243 -12.15 -8.50 -0.44
N ALA A 244 -11.60 -7.49 -1.10
CA ALA A 244 -12.33 -6.52 -1.91
C ALA A 244 -11.77 -6.55 -3.33
N ASN A 245 -12.66 -6.56 -4.31
CA ASN A 245 -12.33 -6.85 -5.70
C ASN A 245 -12.96 -5.84 -6.67
N ASN A 246 -12.36 -5.72 -7.86
CA ASN A 246 -12.88 -4.89 -8.95
C ASN A 246 -14.24 -5.35 -9.49
N ASP A 247 -14.63 -6.60 -9.26
CA ASP A 247 -15.95 -7.15 -9.64
C ASP A 247 -17.10 -6.69 -8.71
N CYS A 248 -16.92 -5.51 -8.11
CA CYS A 248 -17.85 -4.85 -7.21
C CYS A 248 -18.21 -5.66 -5.94
N LYS A 249 -17.39 -6.64 -5.55
CA LYS A 249 -17.71 -7.53 -4.43
C LYS A 249 -16.67 -7.52 -3.31
N ILE A 250 -17.20 -7.73 -2.11
CA ILE A 250 -16.45 -8.14 -0.93
C ILE A 250 -16.78 -9.59 -0.61
N ARG A 251 -15.75 -10.40 -0.31
CA ARG A 251 -15.91 -11.80 0.07
C ARG A 251 -15.26 -12.07 1.40
N VAL A 252 -15.94 -12.82 2.26
CA VAL A 252 -15.45 -13.20 3.59
C VAL A 252 -15.34 -14.72 3.68
N PHE A 253 -14.19 -15.21 4.11
CA PHE A 253 -13.90 -16.63 4.30
C PHE A 253 -13.63 -16.94 5.77
N ASP A 254 -13.96 -18.15 6.18
CA ASP A 254 -13.47 -18.72 7.43
C ASP A 254 -11.98 -19.05 7.29
N ALA A 255 -11.15 -18.57 8.21
CA ALA A 255 -9.71 -18.74 8.11
C ALA A 255 -9.23 -20.17 8.47
N GLN A 256 -10.08 -20.99 9.10
CA GLN A 256 -9.75 -22.36 9.47
C GLN A 256 -10.16 -23.35 8.37
N SER A 257 -11.37 -23.21 7.83
CA SER A 257 -11.89 -24.10 6.77
C SER A 257 -11.65 -23.57 5.36
N PHE A 258 -11.27 -22.30 5.19
CA PHE A 258 -11.17 -21.59 3.91
C PHE A 258 -12.47 -21.58 3.09
N THR A 259 -13.62 -21.83 3.72
CA THR A 259 -14.93 -21.77 3.06
C THR A 259 -15.44 -20.33 3.03
N ARG A 260 -16.00 -19.90 1.89
CA ARG A 260 -16.67 -18.60 1.78
C ARG A 260 -17.92 -18.58 2.67
N VAL A 261 -17.97 -17.62 3.59
CA VAL A 261 -19.07 -17.45 4.55
C VAL A 261 -20.04 -16.37 4.08
N SER A 262 -19.53 -15.27 3.52
CA SER A 262 -20.35 -14.15 3.04
C SER A 262 -19.81 -13.58 1.73
N GLU A 263 -20.71 -13.01 0.94
CA GLU A 263 -20.41 -12.21 -0.24
C GLU A 263 -21.35 -11.00 -0.25
N PHE A 264 -20.80 -9.81 -0.46
CA PHE A 264 -21.53 -8.54 -0.50
C PHE A 264 -21.23 -7.85 -1.83
N ALA A 265 -22.26 -7.43 -2.56
CA ALA A 265 -22.13 -6.71 -3.82
C ALA A 265 -22.46 -5.23 -3.65
N PHE A 266 -21.76 -4.40 -4.42
CA PHE A 266 -21.89 -2.95 -4.45
C PHE A 266 -22.06 -2.47 -5.90
N ASP A 267 -22.40 -1.20 -6.09
CA ASP A 267 -22.67 -0.64 -7.42
C ASP A 267 -21.41 -0.29 -8.22
N TRP A 268 -20.23 -0.50 -7.65
CA TRP A 268 -18.93 -0.06 -8.18
C TRP A 268 -17.77 -0.93 -7.69
N SER A 269 -16.64 -0.87 -8.40
CA SER A 269 -15.40 -1.60 -8.09
C SER A 269 -14.94 -1.31 -6.65
N VAL A 270 -14.76 -2.33 -5.83
CA VAL A 270 -14.35 -2.12 -4.43
C VAL A 270 -12.82 -2.04 -4.36
N ASN A 271 -12.32 -0.81 -4.28
CA ASN A 271 -10.89 -0.49 -4.26
C ASN A 271 -10.23 -0.77 -2.90
N ASN A 272 -10.99 -0.68 -1.81
CA ASN A 272 -10.47 -1.00 -0.47
C ASN A 272 -11.59 -1.33 0.51
N THR A 273 -11.26 -2.17 1.49
CA THR A 273 -12.11 -2.40 2.65
C THR A 273 -11.29 -2.57 3.92
N SER A 274 -11.85 -2.19 5.07
CA SER A 274 -11.25 -2.45 6.38
C SER A 274 -12.32 -2.69 7.43
N VAL A 275 -12.05 -3.64 8.34
CA VAL A 275 -12.94 -3.93 9.47
C VAL A 275 -12.45 -3.18 10.69
N ASN A 276 -13.38 -2.60 11.45
CA ASN A 276 -13.05 -1.92 12.69
C ASN A 276 -12.55 -2.91 13.77
N PRO A 277 -11.88 -2.42 14.84
CA PRO A 277 -11.23 -3.28 15.82
C PRO A 277 -12.15 -4.28 16.56
N ASP A 278 -13.42 -3.93 16.77
CA ASP A 278 -14.39 -4.83 17.41
C ASP A 278 -15.07 -5.82 16.44
N GLY A 279 -14.71 -5.73 15.16
CA GLY A 279 -15.15 -6.65 14.12
C GLY A 279 -16.56 -6.40 13.60
N LYS A 280 -17.28 -5.36 14.02
CA LYS A 280 -18.71 -5.14 13.68
C LYS A 280 -18.94 -4.25 12.47
N LEU A 281 -18.06 -3.28 12.23
CA LEU A 281 -18.22 -2.30 11.16
C LEU A 281 -17.20 -2.54 10.05
N LEU A 282 -17.67 -2.39 8.82
CA LEU A 282 -16.89 -2.49 7.60
C LEU A 282 -16.88 -1.13 6.91
N ALA A 283 -15.69 -0.58 6.65
CA ALA A 283 -15.52 0.52 5.73
C ALA A 283 -15.39 -0.05 4.31
N VAL A 284 -16.15 0.50 3.36
CA VAL A 284 -16.15 0.07 1.95
C VAL A 284 -15.88 1.29 1.08
N LEU A 285 -14.80 1.21 0.29
CA LEU A 285 -14.28 2.27 -0.57
C LEU A 285 -14.08 1.75 -2.00
N GLY A 286 -14.30 2.60 -2.99
CA GLY A 286 -14.20 2.21 -4.39
C GLY A 286 -14.35 3.36 -5.36
N ASP A 287 -14.95 3.06 -6.52
CA ASP A 287 -15.25 4.04 -7.57
C ASP A 287 -16.47 4.91 -7.21
N SER A 288 -16.40 5.49 -6.01
CA SER A 288 -17.37 6.39 -5.41
C SER A 288 -16.67 7.42 -4.54
N THR A 289 -17.27 8.60 -4.44
CA THR A 289 -16.81 9.67 -3.53
C THR A 289 -17.17 9.40 -2.07
N GLU A 290 -18.05 8.44 -1.80
CA GLU A 290 -18.50 8.12 -0.45
C GLU A 290 -17.77 6.89 0.10
N CYS A 291 -17.47 6.91 1.40
CA CYS A 291 -17.16 5.69 2.13
C CYS A 291 -18.44 5.13 2.72
N LEU A 292 -18.80 3.90 2.36
CA LEU A 292 -19.92 3.23 3.01
C LEU A 292 -19.44 2.61 4.33
N ILE A 293 -20.25 2.74 5.37
CA ILE A 293 -20.10 2.00 6.63
C ILE A 293 -21.19 0.95 6.65
N SER A 294 -20.79 -0.31 6.66
CA SER A 294 -21.69 -1.47 6.64
C SER A 294 -21.51 -2.34 7.88
N ASP A 295 -22.54 -3.11 8.22
CA ASP A 295 -22.43 -4.22 9.16
C ASP A 295 -21.54 -5.32 8.56
N SER A 296 -20.50 -5.74 9.28
CA SER A 296 -19.50 -6.68 8.77
C SER A 296 -20.02 -8.11 8.58
N HIS A 297 -21.14 -8.46 9.22
CA HIS A 297 -21.73 -9.79 9.15
C HIS A 297 -22.72 -9.92 7.98
N SER A 298 -23.61 -8.93 7.84
CA SER A 298 -24.69 -8.92 6.85
C SER A 298 -24.36 -8.13 5.59
N GLY A 299 -23.34 -7.27 5.62
CA GLY A 299 -23.00 -6.35 4.52
C GLY A 299 -23.96 -5.18 4.37
N LYS A 300 -25.00 -5.08 5.22
CA LYS A 300 -26.00 -4.01 5.14
C LYS A 300 -25.34 -2.65 5.41
N VAL A 301 -25.54 -1.71 4.51
CA VAL A 301 -25.10 -0.32 4.69
C VAL A 301 -25.87 0.33 5.84
N ILE A 302 -25.12 0.88 6.81
CA ILE A 302 -25.63 1.57 8.00
C ILE A 302 -25.60 3.08 7.80
N SER A 303 -24.53 3.61 7.23
CA SER A 303 -24.34 5.03 6.95
C SER A 303 -23.33 5.23 5.83
N SER A 304 -23.20 6.46 5.33
CA SER A 304 -22.12 6.83 4.42
C SER A 304 -21.41 8.10 4.87
N LEU A 305 -20.10 8.17 4.60
CA LEU A 305 -19.24 9.31 4.90
C LEU A 305 -19.03 10.11 3.62
N LYS A 306 -19.49 11.36 3.62
CA LYS A 306 -19.52 12.23 2.45
C LYS A 306 -18.55 13.38 2.63
N GLY A 307 -17.73 13.64 1.62
CA GLY A 307 -16.81 14.78 1.65
C GLY A 307 -15.76 14.74 0.55
N HIS A 308 -15.19 13.56 0.30
CA HIS A 308 -14.23 13.35 -0.78
C HIS A 308 -14.81 13.74 -2.15
N LYS A 309 -13.91 14.08 -3.07
CA LYS A 309 -14.27 14.62 -4.39
C LYS A 309 -13.84 13.75 -5.56
N ASP A 310 -13.27 12.59 -5.29
CA ASP A 310 -12.88 11.59 -6.27
C ASP A 310 -12.93 10.19 -5.63
N TYR A 311 -12.45 9.15 -6.30
CA TYR A 311 -12.50 7.77 -5.84
C TYR A 311 -11.58 7.52 -4.67
N SER A 312 -12.01 6.63 -3.78
CA SER A 312 -11.31 6.32 -2.54
C SER A 312 -10.48 5.06 -2.64
N PHE A 313 -9.35 5.08 -1.97
CA PHE A 313 -8.25 4.17 -2.21
C PHE A 313 -7.75 3.55 -0.90
N ALA A 314 -7.68 4.27 0.22
CA ALA A 314 -7.19 3.69 1.47
C ALA A 314 -8.17 3.90 2.60
N SER A 315 -8.23 2.97 3.54
CA SER A 315 -8.85 3.18 4.85
C SER A 315 -8.00 2.59 5.97
N ALA A 316 -8.07 3.21 7.14
CA ALA A 316 -7.49 2.68 8.35
C ALA A 316 -8.33 3.06 9.57
N TRP A 317 -8.68 2.07 10.39
CA TRP A 317 -9.31 2.30 11.68
C TRP A 317 -8.26 2.61 12.73
N HIS A 318 -8.50 3.62 13.54
CA HIS A 318 -7.77 3.82 14.77
C HIS A 318 -8.11 2.68 15.74
N PRO A 319 -7.16 2.16 16.56
CA PRO A 319 -7.39 1.01 17.44
C PRO A 319 -8.49 1.20 18.49
N ASN A 320 -8.85 2.44 18.83
CA ASN A 320 -10.03 2.72 19.68
C ASN A 320 -11.39 2.47 18.98
N GLY A 321 -11.41 2.23 17.67
CA GLY A 321 -12.61 1.99 16.87
C GLY A 321 -13.51 3.20 16.62
N LEU A 322 -13.11 4.39 17.07
CA LEU A 322 -13.90 5.62 16.97
C LEU A 322 -13.49 6.52 15.81
N ILE A 323 -12.24 6.40 15.35
CA ILE A 323 -11.71 7.21 14.26
C ILE A 323 -11.47 6.31 13.04
N LEU A 324 -11.98 6.73 11.90
CA LEU A 324 -11.65 6.17 10.59
C LEU A 324 -10.89 7.21 9.78
N ALA A 325 -9.78 6.82 9.17
CA ALA A 325 -9.08 7.60 8.16
C ALA A 325 -9.41 7.04 6.77
N THR A 326 -9.69 7.91 5.80
CA THR A 326 -9.93 7.54 4.39
C THR A 326 -9.03 8.34 3.46
N GLY A 327 -8.34 7.67 2.55
CA GLY A 327 -7.40 8.25 1.59
C GLY A 327 -7.95 8.17 0.16
N ASN A 328 -7.75 9.23 -0.62
CA ASN A 328 -8.51 9.45 -1.84
C ASN A 328 -7.66 9.99 -3.00
N GLN A 329 -8.18 9.83 -4.22
CA GLN A 329 -7.62 10.40 -5.45
C GLN A 329 -7.57 11.93 -5.45
N ASP A 330 -8.43 12.59 -4.66
CA ASP A 330 -8.47 14.04 -4.47
C ASP A 330 -7.25 14.62 -3.70
N THR A 331 -6.22 13.79 -3.47
CA THR A 331 -4.96 14.08 -2.75
C THR A 331 -5.15 14.41 -1.27
N THR A 332 -6.27 13.98 -0.67
CA THR A 332 -6.54 14.18 0.75
C THR A 332 -6.75 12.87 1.50
N CYS A 333 -6.45 12.93 2.79
CA CYS A 333 -6.91 11.98 3.78
C CYS A 333 -7.95 12.67 4.67
N ARG A 334 -9.16 12.12 4.77
CA ARG A 334 -10.19 12.61 5.70
C ARG A 334 -10.25 11.77 6.95
N LEU A 335 -10.46 12.42 8.08
CA LEU A 335 -10.62 11.78 9.39
C LEU A 335 -12.06 11.94 9.88
N TRP A 336 -12.65 10.84 10.31
CA TRP A 336 -14.06 10.74 10.67
C TRP A 336 -14.20 10.25 12.09
N ASP A 337 -15.07 10.88 12.87
CA ASP A 337 -15.56 10.30 14.13
C ASP A 337 -16.81 9.49 13.78
N ILE A 338 -16.75 8.17 13.93
CA ILE A 338 -17.85 7.30 13.50
C ILE A 338 -19.11 7.46 14.33
N ARG A 339 -19.01 8.12 15.49
CA ARG A 339 -20.17 8.46 16.33
C ARG A 339 -20.94 9.65 15.74
N ASN A 340 -20.28 10.46 14.91
CA ASN A 340 -20.86 11.58 14.19
C ASN A 340 -20.41 11.60 12.72
N PRO A 341 -20.92 10.68 11.88
CA PRO A 341 -20.43 10.46 10.52
C PRO A 341 -20.84 11.55 9.51
N SER A 342 -21.55 12.61 9.93
CA SER A 342 -22.09 13.62 9.01
C SER A 342 -21.02 14.46 8.32
N GLU A 343 -19.85 14.62 8.95
CA GLU A 343 -18.73 15.38 8.41
C GLU A 343 -17.39 14.84 8.92
N SER A 344 -16.33 15.07 8.15
CA SER A 344 -14.95 14.79 8.59
C SER A 344 -14.50 15.88 9.56
N PHE A 345 -13.96 15.52 10.72
CA PHE A 345 -13.44 16.50 11.68
C PHE A 345 -12.07 17.07 11.27
N ALA A 346 -11.38 16.43 10.33
CA ALA A 346 -10.12 16.91 9.77
C ALA A 346 -9.92 16.44 8.33
N VAL A 347 -9.21 17.26 7.55
CA VAL A 347 -8.72 16.94 6.21
C VAL A 347 -7.21 17.16 6.20
N LEU A 348 -6.44 16.11 5.93
CA LEU A 348 -4.98 16.14 5.81
C LEU A 348 -4.64 16.13 4.31
N LYS A 349 -3.71 16.98 3.90
CA LYS A 349 -3.35 17.17 2.49
C LYS A 349 -2.00 16.51 2.20
N GLY A 350 -1.92 15.75 1.10
CA GLY A 350 -0.66 15.25 0.54
C GLY A 350 0.10 16.33 -0.24
N ASN A 351 1.35 16.07 -0.58
CA ASN A 351 2.22 17.01 -1.28
C ASN A 351 2.11 16.88 -2.81
N MET A 352 1.98 15.66 -3.32
CA MET A 352 2.16 15.33 -4.73
C MET A 352 0.92 14.70 -5.33
N GLY A 353 0.33 13.70 -4.68
CA GLY A 353 -0.75 12.94 -5.27
C GLY A 353 -1.70 12.24 -4.32
N ALA A 354 -2.38 11.25 -4.87
CA ALA A 354 -3.46 10.57 -4.17
C ALA A 354 -3.00 9.87 -2.88
N ILE A 355 -3.91 9.65 -1.93
CA ILE A 355 -3.55 8.91 -0.72
C ILE A 355 -3.84 7.42 -0.92
N ARG A 356 -2.78 6.60 -0.92
CA ARG A 356 -2.81 5.17 -1.29
C ARG A 356 -2.55 4.21 -0.15
N GLY A 357 -1.84 4.65 0.88
CA GLY A 357 -1.61 3.87 2.10
C GLY A 357 -2.03 4.64 3.34
N LEU A 358 -2.76 3.98 4.23
CA LEU A 358 -3.08 4.49 5.56
C LEU A 358 -2.88 3.38 6.58
N LYS A 359 -2.16 3.67 7.66
CA LYS A 359 -1.98 2.76 8.80
C LYS A 359 -1.89 3.56 10.08
N PHE A 360 -2.71 3.22 11.07
CA PHE A 360 -2.45 3.63 12.45
C PHE A 360 -1.38 2.73 13.06
N THR A 361 -0.58 3.27 13.96
CA THR A 361 0.22 2.42 14.84
C THR A 361 -0.71 1.59 15.75
N PRO A 362 -0.31 0.37 16.15
CA PRO A 362 -1.14 -0.51 17.00
C PRO A 362 -1.68 0.13 18.29
N GLU A 363 -0.93 1.05 18.91
CA GLU A 363 -1.36 1.79 20.10
C GLU A 363 -2.14 3.08 19.76
N GLY A 364 -2.18 3.46 18.48
CA GLY A 364 -2.99 4.57 17.96
C GLY A 364 -2.32 5.93 18.06
N ARG A 365 -1.05 6.02 18.49
CA ARG A 365 -0.36 7.31 18.65
C ARG A 365 -0.10 8.01 17.31
N PHE A 366 0.15 7.26 16.25
CA PHE A 366 0.49 7.84 14.95
C PHE A 366 -0.36 7.29 13.81
N LEU A 367 -0.62 8.13 12.82
CA LEU A 367 -1.18 7.75 11.53
C LEU A 367 -0.10 7.95 10.46
N ALA A 368 0.30 6.87 9.79
CA ALA A 368 1.08 6.98 8.55
C ALA A 368 0.15 7.11 7.35
N MET A 369 0.49 8.03 6.46
CA MET A 369 -0.20 8.35 5.22
C MET A 369 0.81 8.31 4.07
N ALA A 370 0.67 7.36 3.16
CA ALA A 370 1.54 7.21 1.99
C ALA A 370 0.83 7.70 0.72
N GLU A 371 1.54 8.51 -0.03
CA GLU A 371 1.21 8.94 -1.39
C GLU A 371 1.54 7.82 -2.41
N PRO A 372 1.19 7.93 -3.71
CA PRO A 372 1.58 6.93 -4.70
C PRO A 372 3.10 6.80 -4.84
N ALA A 373 3.82 7.88 -4.58
CA ALA A 373 5.27 7.96 -4.67
C ALA A 373 5.79 9.03 -3.71
N ASP A 374 7.07 8.93 -3.43
CA ASP A 374 7.93 9.96 -2.87
C ASP A 374 7.69 10.43 -1.43
N PHE A 375 6.46 10.41 -0.94
CA PHE A 375 6.12 10.97 0.37
C PHE A 375 5.37 9.98 1.26
N VAL A 376 5.88 9.80 2.47
CA VAL A 376 5.14 9.23 3.60
C VAL A 376 5.06 10.26 4.71
N HIS A 377 3.86 10.56 5.16
CA HIS A 377 3.60 11.48 6.26
C HIS A 377 3.24 10.69 7.51
N ILE A 378 3.71 11.12 8.67
CA ILE A 378 3.34 10.56 9.97
C ILE A 378 2.71 11.67 10.82
N PHE A 379 1.44 11.51 11.16
CA PHE A 379 0.68 12.48 11.97
C PHE A 379 0.52 12.00 13.40
N ASP A 380 0.70 12.90 14.36
CA ASP A 380 0.47 12.64 15.77
C ASP A 380 -1.02 12.77 16.13
N THR A 381 -1.64 11.65 16.52
CA THR A 381 -3.07 11.62 16.90
C THR A 381 -3.35 12.37 18.20
N GLN A 382 -2.41 12.41 19.14
CA GLN A 382 -2.60 13.08 20.44
C GLN A 382 -2.51 14.60 20.32
N SER A 383 -1.75 15.10 19.35
CA SER A 383 -1.80 16.52 18.95
C SER A 383 -3.12 16.90 18.27
N GLY A 384 -4.04 15.95 18.06
CA GLY A 384 -5.20 16.15 17.19
C GLY A 384 -4.80 16.24 15.72
N PHE A 385 -3.79 15.49 15.28
CA PHE A 385 -3.27 15.51 13.91
C PHE A 385 -2.73 16.89 13.48
N LEU A 386 -2.24 17.69 14.43
CA LEU A 386 -1.67 19.02 14.19
C LEU A 386 -0.17 19.00 13.97
N GLN A 387 0.51 17.90 14.28
CA GLN A 387 1.95 17.75 14.09
C GLN A 387 2.25 16.60 13.12
N SER A 388 3.21 16.82 12.22
CA SER A 388 3.65 15.80 11.28
C SER A 388 5.17 15.70 11.11
N GLN A 389 5.59 14.48 10.83
CA GLN A 389 6.85 14.16 10.18
C GLN A 389 6.58 13.87 8.71
N GLU A 390 7.47 14.33 7.84
CA GLU A 390 7.50 13.99 6.42
C GLU A 390 8.74 13.12 6.17
N ILE A 391 8.55 11.98 5.52
CA ILE A 391 9.61 11.14 4.98
C ILE A 391 9.62 11.39 3.48
N ASP A 392 10.69 12.04 3.04
CA ASP A 392 10.96 12.43 1.66
C ASP A 392 11.91 11.41 1.01
N LEU A 393 11.40 10.67 0.03
CA LEU A 393 12.10 9.64 -0.75
C LEU A 393 11.77 9.78 -2.25
N PHE A 394 12.42 9.02 -3.13
CA PHE A 394 12.13 8.97 -4.55
C PHE A 394 11.72 7.57 -4.97
N GLY A 395 10.61 7.46 -5.70
CA GLY A 395 10.09 6.20 -6.22
C GLY A 395 8.68 5.88 -5.72
N GLU A 396 8.03 4.91 -6.37
CA GLU A 396 6.66 4.53 -6.05
C GLU A 396 6.63 3.76 -4.73
N ILE A 397 5.58 3.97 -3.93
CA ILE A 397 5.48 3.36 -2.60
C ILE A 397 4.66 2.07 -2.72
N ALA A 398 5.33 0.93 -2.55
CA ALA A 398 4.69 -0.39 -2.61
C ALA A 398 3.85 -0.71 -1.36
N GLY A 399 4.22 -0.14 -0.22
CA GLY A 399 3.55 -0.39 1.05
C GLY A 399 4.26 0.24 2.22
N ILE A 400 3.51 0.39 3.31
CA ILE A 400 3.99 0.89 4.58
C ILE A 400 3.52 -0.01 5.71
N SER A 401 4.38 -0.29 6.68
CA SER A 401 4.02 -1.16 7.79
C SER A 401 4.71 -0.74 9.08
N PHE A 402 3.91 -0.46 10.11
CA PHE A 402 4.40 -0.42 11.47
C PHE A 402 4.54 -1.83 12.01
N SER A 403 5.64 -2.07 12.71
CA SER A 403 5.79 -3.24 13.57
C SER A 403 4.69 -3.28 14.65
N PRO A 404 4.23 -4.47 15.06
CA PRO A 404 3.17 -4.60 16.07
C PRO A 404 3.51 -4.01 17.44
N ASP A 405 4.80 -3.91 17.78
CA ASP A 405 5.29 -3.28 19.00
C ASP A 405 5.51 -1.77 18.86
N THR A 406 5.21 -1.20 17.68
CA THR A 406 5.25 0.24 17.37
C THR A 406 6.66 0.82 17.31
N GLU A 407 7.70 0.00 17.41
CA GLU A 407 9.10 0.45 17.53
C GLU A 407 9.78 0.68 16.18
N ALA A 408 9.24 0.10 15.11
CA ALA A 408 9.74 0.22 13.75
C ALA A 408 8.63 0.55 12.74
N LEU A 409 9.00 1.31 11.71
CA LEU A 409 8.24 1.58 10.49
C LEU A 409 9.07 1.12 9.29
N TYR A 410 8.42 0.42 8.37
CA TYR A 410 8.99 -0.01 7.11
C TYR A 410 8.27 0.67 5.95
N VAL A 411 9.05 1.11 4.96
CA VAL A 411 8.55 1.66 3.69
C VAL A 411 9.19 0.87 2.55
N GLY A 412 8.37 0.20 1.75
CA GLY A 412 8.84 -0.46 0.54
C GLY A 412 8.74 0.48 -0.65
N VAL A 413 9.83 0.65 -1.37
CA VAL A 413 9.91 1.43 -2.60
C VAL A 413 9.92 0.47 -3.77
N ALA A 414 8.95 0.62 -4.66
CA ALA A 414 8.94 0.01 -5.98
C ALA A 414 9.43 1.04 -6.98
N ASP A 415 10.69 0.95 -7.35
CA ASP A 415 11.28 1.79 -8.38
C ASP A 415 12.34 0.97 -9.10
N ARG A 416 12.49 1.18 -10.41
CA ARG A 416 13.47 0.41 -11.19
C ARG A 416 14.92 0.71 -10.79
N THR A 417 15.17 1.93 -10.35
CA THR A 417 16.52 2.43 -10.02
C THR A 417 16.75 2.41 -8.52
N TYR A 418 15.75 2.83 -7.74
CA TYR A 418 15.87 3.06 -6.29
C TYR A 418 14.99 2.12 -5.44
N GLY A 419 14.47 1.05 -6.06
CA GLY A 419 13.68 0.04 -5.38
C GLY A 419 14.42 -0.51 -4.17
N SER A 420 13.71 -0.56 -3.03
CA SER A 420 14.35 -0.79 -1.74
C SER A 420 13.36 -1.07 -0.62
N LEU A 421 13.88 -1.49 0.53
CA LEU A 421 13.16 -1.53 1.79
C LEU A 421 13.85 -0.60 2.79
N MET A 422 13.14 0.46 3.18
CA MET A 422 13.60 1.43 4.16
C MET A 422 13.07 1.09 5.56
N GLU A 423 13.95 1.14 6.55
CA GLU A 423 13.67 0.89 7.96
C GLU A 423 13.85 2.17 8.76
N TYR A 424 12.85 2.47 9.59
CA TYR A 424 12.85 3.57 10.53
C TYR A 424 12.52 3.04 11.93
N LYS A 425 13.14 3.64 12.94
CA LYS A 425 12.92 3.31 14.35
C LYS A 425 12.23 4.45 15.05
N ARG A 426 11.23 4.14 15.86
CA ARG A 426 10.53 5.13 16.67
C ARG A 426 11.51 5.86 17.60
N ARG A 427 11.46 7.19 17.59
CA ARG A 427 12.13 8.02 18.58
C ARG A 427 11.36 7.95 19.89
N LYS A 428 12.09 7.71 20.98
CA LYS A 428 11.55 7.82 22.33
C LYS A 428 11.97 9.17 22.86
N ASP A 429 11.01 10.08 22.99
CA ASP A 429 11.22 11.32 23.73
C ASP A 429 11.29 10.95 25.21
N ASN A 430 12.50 10.67 25.69
CA ASN A 430 12.76 10.38 27.08
C ASN A 430 12.71 11.69 27.89
N HIS A 431 11.50 12.25 28.07
CA HIS A 431 11.27 13.41 28.95
C HIS A 431 11.78 13.20 30.39
N TYR A 432 12.03 11.95 30.79
CA TYR A 432 12.59 11.64 32.11
C TYR A 432 14.07 12.05 32.26
N MET A 433 14.85 12.13 31.18
CA MET A 433 16.25 12.58 31.25
C MET A 433 16.37 14.11 31.21
N ASP A 434 15.41 14.80 30.59
CA ASP A 434 15.40 16.27 30.51
C ASP A 434 14.82 16.95 31.77
N SER A 435 14.33 16.16 32.74
CA SER A 435 13.83 16.68 34.03
C SER A 435 14.89 16.66 35.14
N PHE A 436 16.13 16.27 34.83
CA PHE A 436 17.26 16.25 35.77
C PHE A 436 18.32 17.35 35.53
N PHE A 437 18.07 18.30 34.63
CA PHE A 437 18.98 19.43 34.37
C PHE A 437 18.28 20.78 34.46
#